data_AF-A0A242MB45-F1
#
_entry.id   AF-A0A242MB45-F1
#
_cell.length_a   1.000
_cell.length_b   1.000
_cell.length_c   1.000
_cell.angle_alpha   90.00
_cell.angle_beta   90.00
_cell.angle_gamma   90.00
#
_symmetry.space_group_name_H-M   'P 1'
#
loop_
_entity.id
_entity.type
_entity.pdbx_description
1 polymer ?
#
loop_
_entity_poly.entity_id
_entity_poly.type
_entity_poly.pdbx_seq_one_letter_code
_entity_poly.pdbx_strand_id
1 'polypeptide(L)' 'MVNRVTLTGHLGADPDVKDLSAGVVANCRLASTDYCKDRTTGNMKEATEWHRLVLFGRHAEIARDFW' A
#
# COMPACT_ATOMS: atom_id res chain seq x y z
N MET A 1 -14.33 10.47 16.80
CA MET A 1 -12.88 10.21 16.63
C MET A 1 -12.59 10.04 15.14
N VAL A 2 -11.41 10.45 14.67
CA VAL A 2 -11.02 10.33 13.26
C VAL A 2 -9.80 9.41 13.18
N ASN A 3 -9.91 8.35 12.40
CA ASN A 3 -8.77 7.52 12.00
C ASN A 3 -8.61 7.67 10.48
N ARG A 4 -7.52 8.31 10.06
CA ARG A 4 -7.23 8.58 8.65
C ARG A 4 -5.74 8.36 8.40
N VAL A 5 -5.44 7.54 7.40
CA VAL A 5 -4.09 7.27 6.92
C VAL A 5 -4.03 7.69 5.45
N THR A 6 -2.92 8.30 5.04
CA THR A 6 -2.63 8.65 3.64
C THR A 6 -1.25 8.08 3.31
N LEU A 7 -1.18 7.23 2.29
CA LEU A 7 0.04 6.54 1.89
C LEU A 7 0.32 6.81 0.42
N THR A 8 1.60 6.96 0.09
CA THR A 8 2.10 7.05 -1.28
C THR A 8 3.28 6.08 -1.38
N GLY A 9 3.30 5.27 -2.42
CA GLY A 9 4.32 4.24 -2.57
C GLY A 9 4.11 3.40 -3.82
N HIS A 10 4.82 2.27 -3.88
CA HIS A 10 4.76 1.34 -5.01
C HIS A 10 4.17 0.00 -4.61
N LEU A 11 3.40 -0.64 -5.50
CA LEU A 11 2.94 -1.99 -5.28
C LEU A 11 4.11 -2.98 -5.38
N GLY A 12 4.22 -3.88 -4.41
CA GLY A 12 5.25 -4.91 -4.41
C GLY A 12 4.90 -6.15 -5.23
N ALA A 13 3.64 -6.28 -5.61
CA ALA A 13 3.10 -7.36 -6.44
C ALA A 13 1.73 -6.93 -6.98
N ASP A 14 1.26 -7.65 -8.00
CA ASP A 14 -0.06 -7.47 -8.59
C ASP A 14 -1.17 -7.63 -7.51
N PRO A 15 -2.27 -6.85 -7.59
CA PRO A 15 -3.38 -6.98 -6.65
C PRO A 15 -4.02 -8.38 -6.66
N ASP A 16 -4.19 -9.00 -5.49
CA ASP A 16 -4.94 -10.27 -5.35
C ASP A 16 -6.44 -9.96 -5.20
N VAL A 17 -7.16 -10.07 -6.32
CA VAL A 17 -8.60 -9.75 -6.42
C VAL A 17 -9.45 -11.00 -6.27
N LYS A 18 -10.47 -10.90 -5.41
CA LYS A 18 -11.41 -11.98 -5.09
C LYS A 18 -12.84 -11.49 -5.21
N ASP A 19 -13.61 -12.16 -6.05
CA ASP A 19 -15.06 -11.99 -6.13
C ASP A 19 -15.73 -12.83 -5.03
N LEU A 20 -16.31 -12.18 -4.04
CA LEU A 20 -17.06 -12.83 -2.96
C LEU A 20 -18.56 -12.60 -3.17
N SER A 21 -19.40 -13.41 -2.51
CA SER A 21 -20.86 -13.25 -2.54
C SER A 21 -21.32 -11.88 -2.00
N ALA A 22 -20.51 -11.23 -1.15
CA ALA A 22 -20.76 -9.91 -0.59
C ALA A 22 -20.13 -8.76 -1.40
N GLY A 23 -19.41 -9.04 -2.49
CA GLY A 23 -18.74 -8.06 -3.35
C GLY A 23 -17.28 -8.37 -3.63
N VAL A 24 -16.65 -7.51 -4.44
CA VAL A 24 -15.25 -7.66 -4.84
C VAL A 24 -14.31 -7.11 -3.77
N VAL A 25 -13.25 -7.84 -3.47
CA VAL A 25 -12.19 -7.46 -2.53
C VAL A 25 -10.84 -7.59 -3.20
N ALA A 26 -9.95 -6.61 -3.02
CA ALA A 26 -8.58 -6.66 -3.52
C ALA A 26 -7.56 -6.49 -2.39
N ASN A 27 -6.58 -7.37 -2.32
CA ASN A 27 -5.47 -7.28 -1.36
C ASN A 27 -4.22 -6.77 -2.07
N CYS A 28 -3.63 -5.71 -1.52
CA CYS A 28 -2.44 -5.08 -2.08
C CYS A 28 -1.32 -4.98 -1.03
N ARG A 29 -0.07 -4.99 -1.50
CA ARG A 29 1.10 -4.67 -0.67
C ARG A 29 1.79 -3.43 -1.21
N LEU A 30 1.89 -2.39 -0.41
CA LEU A 30 2.49 -1.11 -0.77
C LEU A 30 3.80 -0.91 -0.02
N ALA A 31 4.88 -0.67 -0.75
CA ALA A 31 6.16 -0.23 -0.21
C ALA A 31 6.21 1.31 -0.18
N SER A 32 6.50 1.88 0.99
CA SER A 32 6.93 3.28 1.12
C SER A 32 8.36 3.30 1.64
N THR A 33 9.20 4.12 1.02
CA THR A 33 10.61 4.25 1.40
C THR A 33 10.86 5.66 1.92
N ASP A 34 11.35 5.74 3.15
CA ASP A 34 11.80 6.99 3.76
C ASP A 34 13.33 7.09 3.69
N TYR A 35 13.80 8.26 3.24
CA TYR A 35 15.22 8.61 3.24
C TYR A 35 15.50 9.55 4.41
N CYS A 36 16.11 9.03 5.47
CA CYS A 36 16.48 9.81 6.64
C CYS A 36 17.99 9.96 6.72
N LYS A 37 18.47 11.20 6.91
CA LYS A 37 19.89 11.44 7.17
C LYS A 37 20.19 11.13 8.63
N ASP A 38 21.08 10.18 8.87
CA ASP A 38 21.50 9.82 10.22
C ASP A 38 22.27 11.00 10.85
N ARG A 39 21.76 11.52 11.97
CA ARG A 39 22.29 12.72 12.64
C ARG A 39 23.70 12.52 13.19
N THR A 40 24.11 11.28 13.44
CA THR A 40 25.38 10.95 14.11
C THR A 40 26.47 10.64 13.10
N THR A 41 26.13 9.95 12.01
CA THR A 41 27.08 9.48 11.00
C THR A 41 27.07 10.31 9.72
N GLY A 42 26.04 11.14 9.49
CA GLY A 42 25.89 11.95 8.29
C GLY A 42 25.49 11.15 7.04
N ASN A 43 25.38 9.84 7.14
CA ASN A 43 25.01 8.95 6.05
C ASN A 43 23.49 8.95 5.82
N MET A 44 23.09 8.76 4.55
CA MET A 44 21.69 8.53 4.20
C MET A 44 21.31 7.11 4.59
N LYS A 45 20.26 6.97 5.40
CA LYS A 45 19.62 5.69 5.70
C LYS A 45 18.33 5.60 4.90
N GLU A 46 18.17 4.47 4.22
CA GLU A 46 16.95 4.09 3.53
C GLU A 46 16.20 3.09 4.39
N ALA A 47 14.92 3.36 4.67
CA ALA A 47 14.04 2.45 5.39
C ALA A 47 12.76 2.23 4.59
N THR A 48 12.49 0.98 4.21
CA THR A 48 11.28 0.60 3.48
C THR A 48 10.27 -0.04 4.43
N GLU A 49 9.07 0.50 4.45
CA GLU A 49 7.92 -0.03 5.17
C GLU A 49 6.92 -0.69 4.21
N TRP A 50 6.42 -1.86 4.60
CA TRP A 50 5.47 -2.64 3.81
C TRP A 50 4.08 -2.60 4.44
N HIS A 51 3.14 -2.00 3.71
CA HIS A 51 1.77 -1.82 4.13
C HIS A 51 0.88 -2.87 3.45
N ARG A 52 -0.01 -3.52 4.21
CA ARG A 52 -1.03 -4.41 3.68
C ARG A 52 -2.36 -3.67 3.60
N LEU A 53 -2.89 -3.54 2.39
CA LEU A 53 -4.13 -2.83 2.11
C LEU A 53 -5.22 -3.81 1.68
N VAL A 54 -6.45 -3.55 2.12
CA VAL A 54 -7.65 -4.27 1.68
C VAL A 54 -8.60 -3.24 1.09
N LEU A 55 -8.88 -3.38 -0.20
CA LEU A 55 -9.81 -2.54 -0.96
C LEU A 55 -11.13 -3.30 -1.10
N PHE A 56 -12.25 -2.57 -1.07
CA PHE A 56 -13.60 -3.14 -1.16
C PHE A 56 -14.40 -2.47 -2.29
N GLY A 57 -15.30 -3.24 -2.91
CA GLY A 57 -16.26 -2.76 -3.91
C GLY A 57 -15.56 -2.09 -5.10
N ARG A 58 -16.03 -0.91 -5.49
CA ARG A 58 -15.50 -0.17 -6.65
C ARG A 58 -13.98 0.05 -6.61
N HIS A 59 -13.38 0.26 -5.43
CA HIS A 59 -11.93 0.43 -5.36
C HIS A 59 -11.18 -0.88 -5.65
N ALA A 60 -11.76 -2.03 -5.30
CA ALA A 60 -11.22 -3.33 -5.66
C ALA A 60 -11.36 -3.61 -7.16
N GLU A 61 -12.49 -3.22 -7.77
CA GLU A 61 -12.69 -3.31 -9.23
C GLU A 61 -11.69 -2.44 -9.99
N ILE A 62 -11.47 -1.20 -9.56
CA ILE A 62 -10.46 -0.32 -10.16
C ILE A 62 -9.06 -0.93 -10.04
N ALA A 63 -8.71 -1.51 -8.88
CA ALA A 63 -7.44 -2.19 -8.69
C ALA A 63 -7.28 -3.43 -9.58
N ARG A 64 -8.38 -4.08 -9.99
CA ARG A 64 -8.37 -5.19 -10.95
C ARG A 64 -8.12 -4.72 -12.37
N ASP A 65 -8.74 -3.60 -12.75
CA ASP A 65 -8.80 -3.16 -14.14
C ASP A 65 -7.61 -2.24 -14.54
N PHE A 66 -6.95 -1.59 -13.57
CA PHE A 66 -5.93 -0.56 -13.80
C PHE A 66 -4.65 -0.74 -12.96
N TRP A 67 -4.14 -1.97 -12.82
CA TRP A 67 -2.85 -2.22 -12.20
C TRP A 67 -1.70 -2.28 -13.22
#